data_AF-A0A170QA11-F1
#
_entry.id   AF-A0A170QA11-F1
#
_cell.length_a   1.000
_cell.length_b   1.000
_cell.length_c   1.000
_cell.angle_alpha   90.00
_cell.angle_beta   90.00
_cell.angle_gamma   90.00
#
_symmetry.space_group_name_H-M   'P 1'
#
loop_
_entity.id
_entity.type
_entity.pdbx_description
1 polymer ?
#
loop_
_entity_poly.entity_id
_entity_poly.type
_entity_poly.pdbx_seq_one_letter_code
_entity_poly.pdbx_strand_id
1 'polypeptide(L)'
;MIGDNLIFKVQRPRQLRARTSFEKEAFFLGQLAEYPDIVVPEVLGYDKDGSIEYTLMTRTRGVPARSAEIEGADRTNLLHQLGRTMRRIHSIPQDPFFSSSLFWDAGPGWSFIRQFEMV
;
A
#
# COMPACT_ATOMS: atom_id res chain seq x y z
N MET A 1 7.22 13.71 -21.09
CA MET A 1 7.75 12.33 -21.06
C MET A 1 7.93 11.99 -19.59
N ILE A 2 7.27 10.95 -19.08
CA ILE A 2 7.49 10.47 -17.71
C ILE A 2 8.79 9.65 -17.78
N GLY A 3 9.84 10.03 -17.05
CA GLY A 3 11.12 9.34 -17.10
C GLY A 3 11.06 7.91 -16.55
N ASP A 4 12.04 7.07 -16.87
CA ASP A 4 12.07 5.62 -16.54
C ASP A 4 11.96 5.28 -15.05
N ASN A 5 12.15 6.28 -14.18
CA ASN A 5 12.09 6.14 -12.71
C ASN A 5 10.72 6.43 -12.11
N LEU A 6 9.71 6.73 -12.93
CA LEU A 6 8.38 7.10 -12.49
C LEU A 6 7.33 6.12 -13.01
N ILE A 7 6.33 5.86 -12.19
CA ILE A 7 5.17 5.05 -12.52
C ILE A 7 3.93 5.91 -12.42
N PHE A 8 3.17 5.99 -13.51
CA PHE A 8 1.87 6.64 -13.54
C PHE A 8 0.78 5.57 -13.58
N LYS A 9 0.03 5.43 -12.48
CA LYS A 9 -1.09 4.50 -12.39
C LYS A 9 -2.38 5.26 -12.67
N VAL A 10 -3.24 4.68 -13.50
CA VAL A 10 -4.58 5.22 -13.79
C VAL A 10 -5.61 4.13 -13.56
N GLN A 11 -6.70 4.47 -12.86
CA GLN A 11 -7.85 3.62 -12.67
C GLN A 11 -9.05 4.28 -13.34
N ARG A 12 -9.70 3.57 -14.27
CA ARG A 12 -10.95 4.02 -14.93
C ARG A 12 -12.12 3.09 -14.59
N PRO A 13 -12.53 3.00 -13.32
CA PRO A 13 -13.63 2.13 -12.97
C PRO A 13 -14.97 2.77 -13.40
N ARG A 14 -15.94 1.96 -13.86
CA ARG A 14 -17.33 2.44 -14.05
C ARG A 14 -17.97 2.94 -12.75
N GLN A 15 -17.49 2.46 -11.60
CA GLN A 15 -17.80 2.89 -10.25
C GLN A 15 -16.56 2.73 -9.37
N LEU A 16 -16.16 3.78 -8.65
CA LEU A 16 -15.07 3.70 -7.68
C LEU A 16 -15.38 2.61 -6.65
N ARG A 17 -14.53 1.58 -6.57
CA ARG A 17 -14.73 0.52 -5.57
C ARG A 17 -14.20 1.06 -4.24
N ALA A 18 -15.03 0.98 -3.21
CA ALA A 18 -14.69 1.40 -1.85
C ALA A 18 -13.35 0.82 -1.34
N ARG A 19 -12.89 -0.33 -1.86
CA ARG A 19 -11.66 -1.00 -1.40
C ARG A 19 -10.44 -0.78 -2.29
N THR A 20 -10.57 -0.12 -3.44
CA THR A 20 -9.47 0.00 -4.42
C THR A 20 -9.30 1.44 -4.94
N SER A 21 -9.63 2.45 -4.13
CA SER A 21 -9.35 3.84 -4.48
C SER A 21 -7.86 4.13 -4.38
N PHE A 22 -7.32 4.89 -5.34
CA PHE A 22 -5.94 5.37 -5.29
C PHE A 22 -5.73 6.43 -4.21
N GLU A 23 -6.77 7.08 -3.71
CA GLU A 23 -6.67 7.95 -2.52
C GLU A 23 -6.24 7.13 -1.29
N LYS A 24 -6.86 5.95 -1.12
CA LYS A 24 -6.53 5.02 -0.03
C LYS A 24 -5.12 4.45 -0.20
N GLU A 25 -4.72 4.12 -1.43
CA GLU A 25 -3.36 3.66 -1.73
C GLU A 25 -2.32 4.76 -1.44
N ALA A 26 -2.55 5.99 -1.92
CA ALA A 26 -1.65 7.12 -1.71
C ALA A 26 -1.46 7.40 -0.22
N PHE A 27 -2.55 7.42 0.54
CA PHE A 27 -2.50 7.55 2.00
C PHE A 27 -1.70 6.41 2.64
N PHE A 28 -2.02 5.15 2.30
CA PHE A 28 -1.38 3.98 2.91
C PHE A 28 0.12 3.92 2.63
N LEU A 29 0.53 4.20 1.38
CA LEU A 29 1.95 4.28 1.01
C LEU A 29 2.66 5.43 1.72
N GLY A 30 1.99 6.58 1.89
CA GLY A 30 2.51 7.69 2.69
C GLY A 30 2.79 7.29 4.14
N GLN A 31 1.86 6.56 4.78
CA GLN A 31 2.08 6.04 6.14
C GLN A 31 3.24 5.03 6.20
N LEU A 32 3.38 4.16 5.20
CA LEU A 32 4.50 3.20 5.15
C LEU A 32 5.86 3.88 4.91
N ALA A 33 5.89 4.99 4.18
CA ALA A 33 7.12 5.71 3.85
C ALA A 33 7.81 6.34 5.08
N GLU A 34 7.06 6.58 6.16
CA GLU A 34 7.60 7.06 7.44
C GLU A 34 8.49 6.02 8.16
N TYR A 35 8.52 4.77 7.65
CA TYR A 35 9.30 3.67 8.22
C TYR A 35 10.45 3.30 7.26
N PRO A 36 11.70 3.73 7.50
CA PRO A 36 12.84 3.52 6.60
C PRO A 36 13.15 2.04 6.31
N ASP A 37 12.72 1.17 7.20
CA ASP A 37 12.89 -0.28 7.14
C ASP A 37 11.87 -0.99 6.22
N ILE A 38 10.93 -0.25 5.64
CA ILE A 38 9.89 -0.72 4.73
C ILE A 38 10.11 -0.05 3.37
N VAL A 39 10.33 -0.87 2.34
CA VAL A 39 10.54 -0.36 0.98
C VAL A 39 9.21 -0.26 0.25
N VAL A 40 8.78 0.96 -0.06
CA VAL A 40 7.60 1.28 -0.85
C VAL A 40 7.91 2.33 -1.93
N PRO A 41 7.10 2.42 -3.00
CA PRO A 41 7.10 3.59 -3.87
C PRO A 41 6.82 4.87 -3.07
N GLU A 42 7.56 5.93 -3.38
CA GLU A 42 7.24 7.27 -2.91
C GLU A 42 6.12 7.84 -3.77
N VAL A 43 5.04 8.31 -3.14
CA VAL A 43 3.91 8.93 -3.82
C VAL A 43 4.24 10.41 -4.06
N LEU A 44 4.35 10.79 -5.33
CA LEU A 44 4.62 12.17 -5.75
C LEU A 44 3.35 12.97 -5.96
N GLY A 45 2.23 12.29 -6.19
CA GLY A 45 0.92 12.93 -6.31
C GLY A 45 -0.21 11.93 -6.51
N TYR A 46 -1.39 12.33 -6.10
CA TYR A 46 -2.67 11.69 -6.37
C TYR A 46 -3.66 12.78 -6.77
N ASP A 47 -4.47 12.51 -7.79
CA ASP A 47 -5.59 13.37 -8.16
C ASP A 47 -6.67 12.55 -8.91
N LYS A 48 -7.82 13.16 -9.14
CA LYS A 48 -8.97 12.56 -9.83
C LYS A 48 -9.64 13.52 -10.80
N ASP A 49 -10.08 12.99 -11.92
CA ASP A 49 -10.92 13.69 -12.90
C ASP A 49 -12.17 12.87 -13.18
N GLY A 50 -13.30 13.34 -12.66
CA GLY A 50 -14.57 12.61 -12.68
C GLY A 50 -14.45 11.25 -11.99
N SER A 51 -14.62 10.17 -12.74
CA SER A 51 -14.49 8.79 -12.24
C SER A 51 -13.09 8.21 -12.41
N ILE A 52 -12.14 8.97 -12.94
CA ILE A 52 -10.78 8.51 -13.23
C ILE A 52 -9.89 8.95 -12.08
N GLU A 53 -9.25 7.99 -11.41
CA GLU A 53 -8.22 8.27 -10.43
C GLU A 53 -6.85 8.03 -11.04
N TYR A 54 -5.87 8.83 -10.63
CA TYR A 54 -4.49 8.62 -11.04
C TYR A 54 -3.52 8.99 -9.93
N THR A 55 -2.38 8.30 -9.92
CA THR A 55 -1.29 8.58 -9.01
C THR A 55 0.05 8.48 -9.73
N LEU A 56 0.96 9.38 -9.37
CA LEU A 56 2.34 9.37 -9.80
C LEU A 56 3.21 8.93 -8.63
N MET A 57 4.08 7.96 -8.85
CA MET A 57 4.98 7.43 -7.83
C MET A 57 6.34 7.07 -8.39
N THR A 58 7.33 6.92 -7.51
CA THR A 58 8.66 6.43 -7.91
C THR A 58 8.62 4.94 -8.24
N ARG A 59 9.48 4.51 -9.16
CA ARG A 59 9.66 3.09 -9.48
C ARG A 59 10.46 2.43 -8.36
N THR A 60 9.90 1.40 -7.72
CA THR A 60 10.68 0.51 -6.85
C THR A 60 11.75 -0.19 -7.67
N ARG A 61 13.01 -0.01 -7.29
CA ARG A 61 14.14 -0.71 -7.93
C ARG A 61 14.12 -2.18 -7.53
N GLY A 62 14.43 -3.05 -8.48
CA GLY A 62 14.54 -4.49 -8.23
C GLY A 62 13.86 -5.32 -9.32
N VAL A 63 13.79 -6.63 -9.07
CA VAL A 63 13.18 -7.60 -9.96
C VAL A 63 11.84 -8.04 -9.36
N PRO A 64 10.73 -8.05 -10.12
CA PRO A 64 9.48 -8.61 -9.65
C PRO A 64 9.67 -10.07 -9.22
N ALA A 65 9.22 -10.43 -8.01
CA ALA A 65 9.44 -11.77 -7.46
C ALA A 65 8.92 -12.89 -8.38
N ARG A 66 7.83 -12.65 -9.12
CA ARG A 66 7.25 -13.62 -10.06
C ARG A 66 8.14 -13.91 -11.27
N SER A 67 9.03 -12.99 -11.63
CA SER A 67 9.95 -13.15 -12.77
C SER A 67 11.35 -13.59 -12.33
N ALA A 68 11.58 -13.82 -11.04
CA ALA A 68 12.86 -14.25 -10.50
C ALA A 68 12.82 -15.75 -10.19
N GLU A 69 13.86 -16.47 -10.61
CA GLU A 69 14.14 -17.82 -10.12
C GLU A 69 14.89 -17.69 -8.80
N ILE A 70 14.27 -18.13 -7.71
CA ILE A 70 14.80 -17.97 -6.34
C ILE A 70 14.74 -19.34 -5.65
N GLU A 71 15.91 -19.92 -5.42
CA GLU A 71 16.04 -21.30 -4.93
C GLU A 71 16.94 -21.40 -3.71
N GLY A 72 16.98 -22.59 -3.09
CA GLY A 72 17.91 -22.93 -2.02
C GLY A 72 17.98 -21.91 -0.87
N ALA A 73 19.20 -21.47 -0.56
CA ALA A 73 19.47 -20.54 0.53
C ALA A 73 18.86 -19.15 0.28
N ASP A 74 18.85 -18.68 -0.98
CA ASP A 74 18.29 -17.37 -1.32
C ASP A 74 16.79 -17.31 -1.09
N ARG A 75 16.08 -18.41 -1.42
CA ARG A 75 14.65 -18.53 -1.13
C ARG A 75 14.37 -18.48 0.37
N THR A 76 15.17 -19.20 1.16
CA THR A 76 15.04 -19.21 2.62
C THR A 76 15.28 -17.82 3.20
N ASN A 77 16.33 -17.13 2.74
CA ASN A 77 16.65 -15.76 3.16
C ASN A 77 15.53 -14.78 2.81
N LEU A 78 15.00 -14.85 1.58
CA LEU A 78 13.89 -14.00 1.15
C LEU A 78 12.65 -14.20 2.02
N LEU A 79 12.29 -15.45 2.36
CA LEU A 79 11.14 -15.73 3.21
C LEU A 79 11.33 -15.19 4.64
N HIS A 80 12.55 -15.27 5.18
CA HIS A 80 12.86 -14.63 6.47
C HIS A 80 12.73 -13.10 6.41
N GLN A 81 13.22 -12.47 5.34
CA GLN A 81 13.08 -11.03 5.13
C GLN A 81 11.61 -10.60 4.97
N LEU A 82 10.82 -11.38 4.23
CA LEU A 82 9.37 -11.17 4.10
C LEU A 82 8.69 -11.25 5.46
N GLY A 83 8.97 -12.28 6.26
CA GLY A 83 8.41 -12.42 7.61
C GLY A 83 8.75 -11.24 8.53
N ARG A 84 10.00 -10.75 8.48
CA ARG A 84 10.41 -9.54 9.22
C ARG A 84 9.66 -8.30 8.74
N THR A 85 9.49 -8.15 7.43
CA THR A 85 8.76 -7.01 6.84
C THR A 85 7.28 -7.04 7.23
N MET A 86 6.64 -8.21 7.16
CA MET A 86 5.25 -8.37 7.62
C MET A 86 5.10 -8.05 9.10
N ARG A 87 6.02 -8.52 9.95
CA ARG A 87 6.01 -8.19 11.39
C ARG A 87 6.10 -6.69 11.63
N ARG A 88 6.95 -5.98 10.88
CA ARG A 88 7.08 -4.51 10.97
C ARG A 88 5.77 -3.82 10.56
N ILE A 89 5.19 -4.20 9.42
CA ILE A 89 3.90 -3.65 8.97
C ILE A 89 2.82 -3.86 10.02
N HIS A 90 2.77 -5.03 10.67
CA HIS A 90 1.81 -5.32 11.73
C HIS A 90 2.04 -4.53 13.03
N SER A 91 3.19 -3.86 13.19
CA SER A 91 3.49 -3.03 14.37
C SER A 91 3.22 -1.53 14.17
N ILE A 92 2.78 -1.12 12.97
CA ILE A 92 2.50 0.28 12.66
C ILE A 92 1.23 0.74 13.41
N PRO A 93 1.25 1.91 14.09
CA PRO A 93 0.07 2.48 14.73
C PRO A 93 -1.09 2.64 13.75
N GLN A 94 -2.29 2.28 14.19
CA GLN A 94 -3.47 2.29 13.33
C GLN A 94 -4.24 3.62 13.39
N ASP A 95 -3.96 4.49 14.36
CA ASP A 95 -4.66 5.77 14.58
C ASP A 95 -4.72 6.68 13.34
N PRO A 96 -3.66 6.80 12.51
CA PRO A 96 -3.74 7.58 11.28
C PRO A 96 -4.80 7.04 10.31
N PHE A 97 -4.95 5.71 10.23
CA PHE A 97 -5.91 5.08 9.32
C PHE A 97 -7.34 5.30 9.79
N PHE A 98 -7.60 5.18 11.10
CA PHE A 98 -8.92 5.48 11.68
C PHE A 98 -9.26 6.97 11.53
N SER A 99 -8.34 7.87 11.82
CA SER A 99 -8.60 9.32 11.72
C SER A 99 -8.82 9.82 10.27
N SER A 100 -8.26 9.16 9.26
CA SER A 100 -8.29 9.62 7.86
C SER A 100 -9.67 9.66 7.17
N SER A 101 -10.69 9.10 7.79
CA SER A 101 -12.01 8.82 7.19
C SER A 101 -12.02 7.81 6.01
N LEU A 102 -10.86 7.52 5.42
CA LEU A 102 -10.71 6.75 4.18
C LEU A 102 -11.00 5.26 4.35
N PHE A 103 -10.91 4.70 5.56
CA PHE A 103 -11.01 3.24 5.77
C PHE A 103 -12.32 2.79 6.45
N TRP A 104 -13.30 3.69 6.63
CA TRP A 104 -14.56 3.39 7.33
C TRP A 104 -15.64 2.70 6.49
N ASP A 105 -15.42 2.45 5.20
CA ASP A 105 -16.35 1.68 4.38
C ASP A 105 -16.40 0.22 4.83
N ALA A 106 -17.32 -0.02 5.78
CA ALA A 106 -17.64 -1.31 6.37
C ALA A 106 -18.26 -2.25 5.34
N GLY A 107 -17.41 -2.90 4.55
CA GLY A 107 -17.67 -4.30 4.20
C GLY A 107 -17.61 -5.15 5.48
N PRO A 108 -18.29 -6.32 5.53
CA PRO A 108 -18.58 -7.07 6.77
C PRO A 108 -17.38 -7.60 7.57
N GLY A 109 -16.14 -7.26 7.18
CA GLY A 109 -14.91 -7.67 7.86
C GLY A 109 -14.31 -6.66 8.85
N TRP A 110 -14.76 -5.40 8.89
CA TRP A 110 -14.19 -4.37 9.78
C TRP A 110 -14.97 -4.18 11.10
N SER A 111 -16.11 -4.85 11.26
CA SER A 111 -16.89 -4.87 12.51
C SER A 111 -16.15 -5.53 13.69
N PHE A 112 -14.99 -6.16 13.47
CA PHE A 112 -14.25 -6.89 14.50
C PHE A 112 -13.35 -6.01 15.38
N ILE A 113 -12.99 -4.79 14.95
CA ILE A 113 -11.98 -3.98 15.68
C ILE A 113 -12.62 -3.06 16.73
N ARG A 114 -13.92 -2.75 16.64
CA ARG A 114 -14.61 -1.93 17.67
C ARG A 114 -14.84 -2.64 19.01
N GLN A 115 -14.44 -3.89 19.17
CA GLN A 115 -14.68 -4.64 20.41
C GLN A 115 -13.55 -4.52 21.46
N PHE A 116 -12.43 -3.85 21.14
CA PHE A 116 -11.26 -3.76 22.04
C PHE A 116 -10.93 -2.35 22.56
N GLU A 117 -11.75 -1.32 22.30
CA GLU A 117 -11.58 0.02 22.90
C GLU A 117 -12.53 0.32 24.07
N MET A 118 -13.20 -0.70 24.63
CA MET A 118 -13.97 -0.55 25.87
C MET A 118 -13.66 -1.70 26.84
N VAL A 119 -12.42 -1.81 27.30
CA VAL A 119 -12.04 -2.32 28.64
C VAL A 119 -10.78 -1.62 29.10
#